data_AF-A0A3G6IVW4-F1
#
_entry.id   AF-A0A3G6IVW4-F1
#
_cell.length_a   1.000
_cell.length_b   1.000
_cell.length_c   1.000
_cell.angle_alpha   90.00
_cell.angle_beta   90.00
_cell.angle_gamma   90.00
#
_symmetry.space_group_name_H-M   'P 1'
#
loop_
_entity.id
_entity.type
_entity.pdbx_description
1 polymer ?
#
loop_
_entity_poly.entity_id
_entity_poly.type
_entity_poly.pdbx_seq_one_letter_code
_entity_poly.pdbx_strand_id
1 'polypeptide(L)'
;MSRYRYLALPIAALLSTAVISPVALAAPDSQQPVIADSPGPAACVPYSGDITKGNGQFPLGLQAPDFGNEGYEALEVAERQDLPQRIDFRDNAQGFNRKIEAALRDGHIYVRNIGDATWRVMPTPECIDGQIIGISINEDALVALDQAGWIYTASNLLSSPNRWGWIRAWGGPFWFGPGLQSPSTTPYQWSLSIIGNRTDRVYDTPDGKQQPISLAKVTQVLALDGSRIYSLDPWLARDYSYEVGSPINGRFIPGSISASGSQIFVINRYGDMFTRLDDFDVKGADPAQFRYTWGEDPRPAAPDALTHRLDPRTAPIGLPGDDWHPQPKIPGEITQRISIHSTGEGSDQRELRVEGRDQGRTGYWHKQLFDANWSFTPTDAPLEAALLENSPSDRSSDTLAPPSPYSYSGELSPGVQLDIDAFSYASPKREVQLRIGQRVYPLILHTVDGRLGTALSMRMLPGEGEFGARPAGLVEAVPRNYAAAFEVPDTTKAAAAHDLELQAFLANYLAGEQFHQVYLKVVPSQMEVINSPIADIALSTPGGVARLASKS
;
A
#
# COMPACT_ATOMS: atom_id res chain seq x y z
N MET A 1 -17.58 61.88 -73.90
CA MET A 1 -17.77 62.15 -72.45
C MET A 1 -17.23 60.95 -71.68
N SER A 2 -15.96 61.02 -71.28
CA SER A 2 -15.48 61.08 -69.87
C SER A 2 -15.53 59.72 -69.17
N ARG A 3 -14.46 58.91 -69.23
CA ARG A 3 -13.30 58.85 -68.29
C ARG A 3 -13.71 58.39 -66.90
N TYR A 4 -13.25 57.19 -66.49
CA TYR A 4 -12.30 56.95 -65.39
C TYR A 4 -12.00 55.43 -65.33
N ARG A 5 -10.78 55.04 -65.70
CA ARG A 5 -10.19 53.71 -65.43
C ARG A 5 -9.33 53.87 -64.18
N TYR A 6 -9.66 53.15 -63.09
CA TYR A 6 -8.77 53.01 -61.94
C TYR A 6 -8.03 51.67 -62.05
N LEU A 7 -6.70 51.73 -62.07
CA LEU A 7 -5.81 50.60 -61.85
C LEU A 7 -5.96 50.12 -60.40
N ALA A 8 -6.16 48.82 -60.21
CA ALA A 8 -5.94 48.16 -58.92
C ALA A 8 -4.62 47.36 -59.01
N LEU A 9 -3.63 47.73 -58.19
CA LEU A 9 -2.46 46.88 -57.90
C LEU A 9 -2.88 45.74 -56.96
N PRO A 10 -2.36 44.51 -57.13
CA PRO A 10 -2.46 43.49 -56.09
C PRO A 10 -1.39 43.73 -55.03
N ILE A 11 -1.81 43.92 -53.77
CA ILE A 11 -0.95 43.82 -52.59
C ILE A 11 -0.84 42.33 -52.26
N ALA A 12 0.35 41.75 -52.47
CA ALA A 12 0.67 40.42 -51.97
C ALA A 12 0.94 40.51 -50.46
N ALA A 13 -0.02 40.06 -49.65
CA ALA A 13 0.19 39.88 -48.22
C ALA A 13 0.98 38.58 -48.00
N LEU A 14 2.22 38.70 -47.54
CA LEU A 14 2.96 37.58 -46.95
C LEU A 14 2.27 37.19 -45.64
N LEU A 15 1.52 36.08 -45.67
CA LEU A 15 1.08 35.38 -44.47
C LEU A 15 2.28 34.61 -43.93
N SER A 16 2.98 35.19 -42.96
CA SER A 16 3.88 34.48 -42.07
C SER A 16 3.04 33.52 -41.21
N THR A 17 2.99 32.24 -41.59
CA THR A 17 2.48 31.18 -40.74
C THR A 17 3.42 31.03 -39.55
N ALA A 18 3.09 31.68 -38.44
CA ALA A 18 3.67 31.35 -37.15
C ALA A 18 3.29 29.90 -36.86
N VAL A 19 4.29 29.01 -36.88
CA VAL A 19 4.16 27.67 -36.34
C VAL A 19 4.00 27.85 -34.83
N ILE A 20 2.76 27.86 -34.36
CA ILE A 20 2.45 27.74 -32.94
C ILE A 20 2.80 26.29 -32.60
N SER A 21 3.97 26.06 -32.03
CA SER A 21 4.28 24.79 -31.38
C SER A 21 3.14 24.49 -30.40
N PRO A 22 2.53 23.30 -30.43
CA PRO A 22 1.52 22.95 -29.44
C PRO A 22 2.17 23.09 -28.06
N VAL A 23 1.60 23.96 -27.23
CA VAL A 23 1.92 23.98 -25.81
C VAL A 23 1.54 22.59 -25.31
N ALA A 24 2.53 21.80 -24.90
CA ALA A 24 2.28 20.52 -24.26
C ALA A 24 1.33 20.78 -23.09
N LEU A 25 0.08 20.31 -23.20
CA LEU A 25 -0.87 20.37 -22.11
C LEU A 25 -0.33 19.46 -21.01
N ALA A 26 -0.20 19.99 -19.80
CA ALA A 26 0.17 19.19 -18.64
C ALA A 26 -0.77 17.97 -18.53
N ALA A 27 -0.22 16.85 -18.06
CA ALA A 27 -1.03 15.67 -17.76
C ALA A 27 -2.18 16.06 -16.81
N PRO A 28 -3.38 15.45 -16.95
CA PRO A 28 -4.50 15.77 -16.08
C PRO A 28 -4.26 15.32 -14.64
N ASP A 29 -5.01 15.93 -13.72
CA ASP A 29 -5.13 15.45 -12.35
C ASP A 29 -5.55 13.97 -12.32
N SER A 30 -5.02 13.24 -11.35
CA SER A 30 -5.39 11.84 -11.14
C SER A 30 -6.86 11.70 -10.80
N GLN A 31 -7.48 10.66 -11.34
CA GLN A 31 -8.86 10.31 -11.00
C GLN A 31 -8.98 10.03 -9.50
N GLN A 32 -10.00 10.61 -8.88
CA GLN A 32 -10.33 10.36 -7.48
C GLN A 32 -11.24 9.13 -7.37
N PRO A 33 -11.15 8.35 -6.27
CA PRO A 33 -12.06 7.22 -6.06
C PRO A 33 -13.50 7.73 -5.95
N VAL A 34 -14.43 6.92 -6.45
CA VAL A 34 -15.85 7.20 -6.32
C VAL A 34 -16.34 6.65 -4.99
N ILE A 35 -16.71 7.54 -4.07
CA ILE A 35 -17.20 7.18 -2.74
C ILE A 35 -18.71 7.40 -2.70
N ALA A 36 -19.42 6.48 -2.05
CA ALA A 36 -20.86 6.59 -1.88
C ALA A 36 -21.23 7.80 -1.00
N ASP A 37 -22.19 8.62 -1.45
CA ASP A 37 -22.73 9.70 -0.62
C ASP A 37 -23.42 9.11 0.62
N SER A 38 -23.07 9.61 1.80
CA SER A 38 -23.59 9.09 3.08
C SER A 38 -23.61 10.18 4.16
N PRO A 39 -24.64 10.20 5.05
CA PRO A 39 -24.72 11.18 6.14
C PRO A 39 -23.67 11.00 7.24
N GLY A 40 -22.91 9.90 7.24
CA GLY A 40 -21.90 9.57 8.24
C GLY A 40 -22.00 8.13 8.74
N PRO A 41 -21.02 7.66 9.54
CA PRO A 41 -21.06 6.35 10.14
C PRO A 41 -22.17 6.27 11.20
N ALA A 42 -22.66 5.05 11.47
CA ALA A 42 -23.76 4.81 12.39
C ALA A 42 -23.44 5.32 13.81
N ALA A 43 -24.23 6.28 14.29
CA ALA A 43 -23.94 7.03 15.52
C ALA A 43 -24.09 6.23 16.82
N CYS A 44 -24.70 5.03 16.78
CA CYS A 44 -24.79 4.16 17.96
C CYS A 44 -23.47 3.41 18.24
N VAL A 45 -22.63 3.23 17.23
CA VAL A 45 -21.31 2.60 17.42
C VAL A 45 -20.42 3.59 18.17
N PRO A 46 -19.81 3.25 19.31
CA PRO A 46 -19.01 4.19 20.09
C PRO A 46 -17.93 4.90 19.26
N TYR A 47 -17.73 6.20 19.50
CA TYR A 47 -16.74 6.97 18.77
C TYR A 47 -15.33 6.43 18.98
N SER A 48 -14.92 6.23 20.23
CA SER A 48 -13.57 5.81 20.62
C SER A 48 -13.56 4.53 21.47
N GLY A 49 -14.60 3.71 21.37
CA GLY A 49 -14.77 2.52 22.20
C GLY A 49 -15.12 2.83 23.67
N ASP A 50 -14.88 1.84 24.54
CA ASP A 50 -15.07 1.89 25.99
C ASP A 50 -13.71 1.84 26.71
N ILE A 51 -13.22 3.02 27.09
CA ILE A 51 -11.90 3.20 27.70
C ILE A 51 -11.75 2.36 29.00
N THR A 52 -12.83 2.07 29.71
CA THR A 52 -12.79 1.34 30.98
C THR A 52 -12.46 -0.14 30.82
N LYS A 53 -12.79 -0.71 29.65
CA LYS A 53 -12.48 -2.10 29.27
C LYS A 53 -11.16 -2.21 28.50
N GLY A 54 -10.51 -1.06 28.24
CA GLY A 54 -9.43 -0.95 27.26
C GLY A 54 -9.93 -1.19 25.84
N ASN A 55 -11.21 -0.92 25.57
CA ASN A 55 -11.84 -1.16 24.28
C ASN A 55 -11.46 -0.08 23.28
N GLY A 56 -11.13 -0.53 22.08
CA GLY A 56 -10.49 0.31 21.09
C GLY A 56 -9.02 0.48 21.37
N GLN A 57 -8.24 0.92 20.39
CA GLN A 57 -6.78 0.88 20.44
C GLN A 57 -6.18 1.53 21.70
N PHE A 58 -6.94 2.28 22.50
CA PHE A 58 -6.53 2.87 23.77
C PHE A 58 -6.48 1.90 24.97
N PRO A 59 -5.35 1.90 25.72
CA PRO A 59 -4.13 2.67 25.46
C PRO A 59 -3.29 2.03 24.35
N LEU A 60 -3.01 2.80 23.28
CA LEU A 60 -2.38 2.49 21.96
C LEU A 60 -1.56 1.19 21.85
N GLY A 61 -2.18 0.01 21.93
CA GLY A 61 -1.47 -1.28 21.95
C GLY A 61 -0.57 -1.51 23.18
N LEU A 62 -0.64 -0.63 24.19
CA LEU A 62 0.13 -0.69 25.43
C LEU A 62 -0.35 -1.82 26.35
N GLN A 63 -1.63 -2.16 26.30
CA GLN A 63 -2.14 -3.31 27.03
C GLN A 63 -2.02 -4.56 26.17
N ALA A 64 -1.22 -5.51 26.65
CA ALA A 64 -1.11 -6.81 25.99
C ALA A 64 -2.46 -7.54 26.01
N PRO A 65 -2.77 -8.32 24.96
CA PRO A 65 -3.89 -9.25 25.02
C PRO A 65 -3.70 -10.25 26.18
N ASP A 66 -4.79 -10.55 26.88
CA ASP A 66 -4.75 -11.51 28.01
C ASP A 66 -4.88 -12.97 27.57
N PHE A 67 -5.28 -13.23 26.32
CA PHE A 67 -5.53 -14.57 25.80
C PHE A 67 -6.52 -15.41 26.62
N GLY A 68 -7.30 -14.78 27.51
CA GLY A 68 -8.29 -15.45 28.37
C GLY A 68 -9.65 -15.57 27.70
N ASN A 69 -10.60 -16.25 28.34
CA ASN A 69 -11.96 -16.48 27.79
C ASN A 69 -13.08 -15.92 28.69
N GLU A 70 -12.77 -14.94 29.53
CA GLU A 70 -13.78 -14.36 30.42
C GLU A 70 -14.92 -13.69 29.63
N GLY A 71 -16.16 -14.07 29.94
CA GLY A 71 -17.35 -13.59 29.24
C GLY A 71 -17.74 -14.40 28.00
N TYR A 72 -16.93 -15.36 27.55
CA TYR A 72 -17.25 -16.19 26.37
C TYR A 72 -18.53 -17.03 26.56
N GLU A 73 -18.67 -17.66 27.73
CA GLU A 73 -19.85 -18.47 28.06
C GLU A 73 -21.14 -17.66 28.19
N ALA A 74 -21.02 -16.34 28.42
CA ALA A 74 -22.15 -15.43 28.50
C ALA A 74 -22.63 -14.94 27.13
N LEU A 75 -21.86 -15.18 26.06
CA LEU A 75 -22.30 -14.88 24.70
C LEU A 75 -23.44 -15.82 24.30
N GLU A 76 -24.46 -15.27 23.65
CA GLU A 76 -25.61 -16.04 23.16
C GLU A 76 -25.16 -17.13 22.19
N VAL A 77 -25.69 -18.35 22.36
CA VAL A 77 -25.43 -19.45 21.42
C VAL A 77 -26.21 -19.21 20.14
N ALA A 78 -25.55 -19.34 19.00
CA ALA A 78 -26.19 -19.16 17.71
C ALA A 78 -27.02 -20.40 17.33
N GLU A 79 -28.34 -20.24 17.22
CA GLU A 79 -29.25 -21.29 16.77
C GLU A 79 -29.37 -21.30 15.23
N ARG A 80 -28.26 -21.57 14.53
CA ARG A 80 -28.19 -21.56 13.05
C ARG A 80 -27.55 -22.83 12.50
N GLN A 81 -28.09 -23.34 11.40
CA GLN A 81 -27.60 -24.54 10.72
C GLN A 81 -26.67 -24.24 9.52
N ASP A 82 -26.63 -23.00 9.06
CA ASP A 82 -25.89 -22.53 7.88
C ASP A 82 -24.53 -21.90 8.23
N LEU A 83 -24.12 -21.99 9.50
CA LEU A 83 -22.80 -21.58 9.96
C LEU A 83 -21.75 -22.62 9.54
N PRO A 84 -20.53 -22.17 9.17
CA PRO A 84 -19.52 -23.05 8.61
C PRO A 84 -19.02 -24.05 9.66
N GLN A 85 -18.78 -25.28 9.23
CA GLN A 85 -18.16 -26.30 10.07
C GLN A 85 -16.66 -26.03 10.27
N ARG A 86 -16.01 -25.37 9.31
CA ARG A 86 -14.60 -25.00 9.31
C ARG A 86 -14.42 -23.69 8.54
N ILE A 87 -13.45 -22.87 8.95
CA ILE A 87 -13.01 -21.70 8.20
C ILE A 87 -11.58 -21.92 7.71
N ASP A 88 -11.40 -22.02 6.39
CA ASP A 88 -10.08 -22.20 5.77
C ASP A 88 -9.50 -20.90 5.18
N PHE A 89 -10.35 -19.89 4.99
CA PHE A 89 -10.00 -18.66 4.30
C PHE A 89 -10.33 -17.45 5.17
N ARG A 90 -9.53 -16.40 5.01
CA ARG A 90 -9.85 -15.04 5.45
C ARG A 90 -10.33 -14.26 4.23
N ASP A 91 -11.65 -14.21 4.07
CA ASP A 91 -12.34 -13.45 3.04
C ASP A 91 -13.35 -12.47 3.66
N ASN A 92 -14.22 -11.86 2.85
CA ASN A 92 -15.16 -10.86 3.37
C ASN A 92 -16.44 -11.43 4.00
N ALA A 93 -16.62 -12.75 4.02
CA ALA A 93 -17.74 -13.42 4.68
C ALA A 93 -17.30 -14.20 5.93
N GLN A 94 -16.01 -14.53 6.06
CA GLN A 94 -15.49 -15.30 7.18
C GLN A 94 -13.98 -15.15 7.34
N GLY A 95 -13.46 -15.46 8.52
CA GLY A 95 -12.02 -15.48 8.76
C GLY A 95 -11.66 -15.94 10.17
N PHE A 96 -10.39 -15.85 10.50
CA PHE A 96 -9.86 -16.27 11.79
C PHE A 96 -8.64 -15.43 12.18
N ASN A 97 -8.34 -15.44 13.48
CA ASN A 97 -7.04 -15.08 14.03
C ASN A 97 -6.48 -16.29 14.81
N ARG A 98 -5.47 -16.13 15.66
CA ARG A 98 -4.91 -17.26 16.41
C ARG A 98 -5.78 -17.81 17.56
N LYS A 99 -6.94 -17.20 17.82
CA LYS A 99 -7.81 -17.55 18.95
C LYS A 99 -9.23 -17.87 18.53
N ILE A 100 -9.81 -17.04 17.67
CA ILE A 100 -11.21 -17.14 17.26
C ILE A 100 -11.36 -17.27 15.76
N GLU A 101 -12.46 -17.90 15.39
CA GLU A 101 -13.06 -17.94 14.07
C GLU A 101 -14.28 -17.00 14.05
N ALA A 102 -14.50 -16.32 12.92
CA ALA A 102 -15.61 -15.38 12.72
C ALA A 102 -16.32 -15.64 11.38
N ALA A 103 -17.65 -15.63 11.38
CA ALA A 103 -18.48 -15.78 10.20
C ALA A 103 -19.57 -14.70 10.14
N LEU A 104 -19.83 -14.17 8.96
CA LEU A 104 -20.90 -13.21 8.65
C LEU A 104 -22.06 -13.94 7.98
N ARG A 105 -23.27 -13.87 8.53
CA ARG A 105 -24.50 -14.36 7.89
C ARG A 105 -25.64 -13.37 8.10
N ASP A 106 -26.30 -12.98 7.02
CA ASP A 106 -27.42 -12.01 7.02
C ASP A 106 -27.11 -10.72 7.79
N GLY A 107 -25.87 -10.24 7.71
CA GLY A 107 -25.42 -9.04 8.42
C GLY A 107 -25.10 -9.20 9.90
N HIS A 108 -25.19 -10.41 10.45
CA HIS A 108 -24.82 -10.74 11.82
C HIS A 108 -23.46 -11.44 11.88
N ILE A 109 -22.66 -11.10 12.88
CA ILE A 109 -21.34 -11.71 13.11
C ILE A 109 -21.45 -12.79 14.18
N TYR A 110 -20.94 -13.97 13.85
CA TYR A 110 -20.85 -15.13 14.73
C TYR A 110 -19.39 -15.45 14.98
N VAL A 111 -19.08 -15.87 16.20
CA VAL A 111 -17.72 -16.23 16.62
C VAL A 111 -17.70 -17.57 17.34
N ARG A 112 -16.55 -18.23 17.29
CA ARG A 112 -16.20 -19.34 18.17
C ARG A 112 -14.71 -19.35 18.44
N ASN A 113 -14.25 -19.98 19.52
CA ASN A 113 -12.83 -20.26 19.66
C ASN A 113 -12.43 -21.29 18.59
N ILE A 114 -11.18 -21.22 18.13
CA ILE A 114 -10.64 -22.25 17.25
C ILE A 114 -10.75 -23.62 17.94
N GLY A 115 -11.33 -24.58 17.22
CA GLY A 115 -11.57 -25.93 17.70
C GLY A 115 -12.91 -26.14 18.42
N ASP A 116 -13.64 -25.09 18.78
CA ASP A 116 -14.99 -25.22 19.34
C ASP A 116 -16.00 -25.60 18.24
N ALA A 117 -17.03 -26.38 18.62
CA ALA A 117 -18.14 -26.69 17.71
C ALA A 117 -19.25 -25.63 17.75
N THR A 118 -19.42 -24.97 18.89
CA THR A 118 -20.56 -24.08 19.16
C THR A 118 -20.25 -22.66 18.70
N TRP A 119 -21.03 -22.18 17.74
CA TRP A 119 -21.04 -20.77 17.36
C TRP A 119 -21.82 -19.92 18.36
N ARG A 120 -21.36 -18.70 18.57
CA ARG A 120 -21.99 -17.71 19.44
C ARG A 120 -22.14 -16.38 18.71
N VAL A 121 -23.13 -15.59 19.11
CA VAL A 121 -23.36 -14.25 18.56
C VAL A 121 -22.28 -13.30 19.09
N MET A 122 -21.59 -12.60 18.19
CA MET A 122 -20.67 -11.55 18.59
C MET A 122 -21.46 -10.33 19.07
N PRO A 123 -21.14 -9.76 20.25
CA PRO A 123 -21.78 -8.53 20.71
C PRO A 123 -21.53 -7.41 19.69
N THR A 124 -22.59 -7.00 19.00
CA THR A 124 -22.55 -6.04 17.89
C THR A 124 -23.55 -4.91 18.19
N PRO A 125 -23.20 -3.62 17.98
CA PRO A 125 -24.13 -2.52 18.22
C PRO A 125 -25.39 -2.68 17.36
N GLU A 126 -26.57 -2.52 17.98
CA GLU A 126 -27.87 -2.80 17.34
C GLU A 126 -28.10 -2.06 16.01
N CYS A 127 -27.51 -0.88 15.82
CA CYS A 127 -27.69 -0.11 14.58
C CYS A 127 -26.88 -0.65 13.39
N ILE A 128 -25.87 -1.49 13.62
CA ILE A 128 -25.10 -2.13 12.55
C ILE A 128 -25.31 -3.64 12.51
N ASP A 129 -25.85 -4.25 13.57
CA ASP A 129 -26.22 -5.65 13.57
C ASP A 129 -27.31 -5.93 12.51
N GLY A 130 -27.09 -6.93 11.67
CA GLY A 130 -27.93 -7.21 10.50
C GLY A 130 -27.71 -6.24 9.31
N GLN A 131 -26.79 -5.27 9.41
CA GLN A 131 -26.49 -4.30 8.33
C GLN A 131 -25.08 -4.46 7.74
N ILE A 132 -24.25 -5.33 8.31
CA ILE A 132 -22.86 -5.56 7.87
C ILE A 132 -22.87 -6.34 6.55
N ILE A 133 -22.13 -5.86 5.55
CA ILE A 133 -22.04 -6.53 4.24
C ILE A 133 -20.72 -7.26 4.02
N GLY A 134 -19.73 -7.01 4.87
CA GLY A 134 -18.48 -7.74 4.83
C GLY A 134 -17.64 -7.52 6.09
N ILE A 135 -16.80 -8.51 6.40
CA ILE A 135 -15.87 -8.48 7.53
C ILE A 135 -14.43 -8.76 7.07
N SER A 136 -13.44 -8.40 7.87
CA SER A 136 -12.08 -8.90 7.72
C SER A 136 -11.41 -8.92 9.08
N ILE A 137 -11.03 -10.10 9.55
CA ILE A 137 -10.34 -10.30 10.82
C ILE A 137 -8.85 -10.52 10.61
N ASN A 138 -8.01 -9.86 11.40
CA ASN A 138 -6.57 -10.10 11.49
C ASN A 138 -6.08 -9.72 12.87
N GLU A 139 -5.13 -10.49 13.42
CA GLU A 139 -4.60 -10.22 14.76
C GLU A 139 -5.72 -10.00 15.80
N ASP A 140 -5.67 -8.94 16.58
CA ASP A 140 -6.64 -8.62 17.61
C ASP A 140 -7.78 -7.72 17.15
N ALA A 141 -8.01 -7.57 15.85
CA ALA A 141 -9.13 -6.78 15.35
C ALA A 141 -9.90 -7.42 14.18
N LEU A 142 -11.14 -6.99 14.05
CA LEU A 142 -12.02 -7.24 12.92
C LEU A 142 -12.52 -5.89 12.41
N VAL A 143 -12.41 -5.68 11.10
CA VAL A 143 -13.09 -4.58 10.41
C VAL A 143 -14.39 -5.11 9.83
N ALA A 144 -15.46 -4.34 9.95
CA ALA A 144 -16.74 -4.56 9.31
C ALA A 144 -17.12 -3.35 8.44
N LEU A 145 -17.75 -3.60 7.29
CA LEU A 145 -18.29 -2.57 6.40
C LEU A 145 -19.81 -2.63 6.35
N ASP A 146 -20.47 -1.47 6.34
CA ASP A 146 -21.89 -1.35 5.98
C ASP A 146 -22.10 -1.13 4.47
N GLN A 147 -23.35 -1.01 4.03
CA GLN A 147 -23.70 -0.80 2.61
C GLN A 147 -23.11 0.48 2.00
N ALA A 148 -22.89 1.52 2.81
CA ALA A 148 -22.24 2.75 2.36
C ALA A 148 -20.70 2.64 2.40
N GLY A 149 -20.17 1.52 2.91
CA GLY A 149 -18.74 1.26 3.01
C GLY A 149 -18.09 1.87 4.24
N TRP A 150 -18.84 2.35 5.25
CA TRP A 150 -18.23 2.86 6.48
C TRP A 150 -17.48 1.76 7.22
N ILE A 151 -16.28 2.10 7.67
CA ILE A 151 -15.39 1.21 8.40
C ILE A 151 -15.73 1.25 9.89
N TYR A 152 -16.07 0.09 10.45
CA TYR A 152 -16.22 -0.13 11.90
C TYR A 152 -15.19 -1.15 12.36
N THR A 153 -14.59 -0.94 13.52
CA THR A 153 -13.56 -1.84 14.05
C THR A 153 -14.01 -2.44 15.37
N ALA A 154 -14.00 -3.77 15.47
CA ALA A 154 -14.02 -4.49 16.73
C ALA A 154 -12.58 -4.84 17.13
N SER A 155 -12.15 -4.45 18.33
CA SER A 155 -10.78 -4.64 18.82
C SER A 155 -10.70 -5.63 20.00
N ASN A 156 -9.46 -5.97 20.38
CA ASN A 156 -9.12 -6.89 21.47
C ASN A 156 -9.60 -8.34 21.25
N LEU A 157 -9.73 -8.78 20.01
CA LEU A 157 -10.22 -10.13 19.67
C LEU A 157 -9.25 -11.26 20.05
N LEU A 158 -8.04 -10.92 20.51
CA LEU A 158 -7.12 -11.84 21.16
C LEU A 158 -7.28 -11.90 22.69
N SER A 159 -8.04 -10.99 23.29
CA SER A 159 -8.35 -10.94 24.73
C SER A 159 -9.70 -11.60 25.03
N SER A 160 -10.01 -11.73 26.32
CA SER A 160 -11.30 -12.16 26.86
C SER A 160 -12.47 -11.36 26.27
N PRO A 161 -13.61 -12.01 25.91
CA PRO A 161 -14.75 -11.31 25.30
C PRO A 161 -15.32 -10.12 26.09
N ASN A 162 -15.19 -10.10 27.41
CA ASN A 162 -15.55 -8.93 28.23
C ASN A 162 -14.75 -7.65 27.90
N ARG A 163 -13.61 -7.77 27.18
CA ARG A 163 -12.76 -6.69 26.70
C ARG A 163 -12.90 -6.41 25.19
N TRP A 164 -13.85 -7.04 24.51
CA TRP A 164 -14.13 -6.69 23.13
C TRP A 164 -14.90 -5.38 23.07
N GLY A 165 -14.66 -4.59 22.03
CA GLY A 165 -15.42 -3.36 21.82
C GLY A 165 -15.29 -2.79 20.43
N TRP A 166 -16.34 -2.05 20.07
CA TRP A 166 -16.51 -1.45 18.76
C TRP A 166 -16.15 0.03 18.73
N ILE A 167 -15.60 0.46 17.61
CA ILE A 167 -15.20 1.83 17.31
C ILE A 167 -15.68 2.21 15.91
N ARG A 168 -16.17 3.44 15.74
CA ARG A 168 -16.42 4.05 14.42
C ARG A 168 -15.41 5.11 13.99
N ALA A 169 -14.61 5.64 14.93
CA ALA A 169 -13.56 6.57 14.56
C ALA A 169 -12.51 5.88 13.69
N TRP A 170 -12.06 6.60 12.67
CA TRP A 170 -11.03 6.16 11.73
C TRP A 170 -10.36 7.39 11.14
N GLY A 171 -9.04 7.32 11.03
CA GLY A 171 -8.21 8.39 10.49
C GLY A 171 -7.59 9.28 11.56
N GLY A 172 -6.64 10.06 11.09
CA GLY A 172 -5.69 10.77 11.90
C GLY A 172 -6.21 12.08 12.52
N PRO A 173 -5.48 12.58 13.53
CA PRO A 173 -4.37 11.88 14.16
C PRO A 173 -4.88 10.76 15.09
N PHE A 174 -4.20 9.61 15.15
CA PHE A 174 -4.38 8.58 16.18
C PHE A 174 -5.82 8.08 16.41
N TRP A 175 -6.56 7.66 15.36
CA TRP A 175 -7.96 7.22 15.49
C TRP A 175 -8.93 8.28 16.01
N PHE A 176 -8.62 9.57 15.91
CA PHE A 176 -9.54 10.65 16.27
C PHE A 176 -10.30 11.22 15.09
N GLY A 177 -10.18 10.64 13.90
CA GLY A 177 -10.97 11.00 12.74
C GLY A 177 -12.44 10.55 12.84
N PRO A 178 -13.37 11.25 12.18
CA PRO A 178 -14.81 11.01 12.33
C PRO A 178 -15.32 9.72 11.67
N GLY A 179 -14.43 8.87 11.16
CA GLY A 179 -14.74 7.67 10.36
C GLY A 179 -14.30 7.84 8.90
N LEU A 180 -14.16 6.72 8.18
CA LEU A 180 -13.78 6.68 6.76
C LEU A 180 -14.58 5.59 6.04
N GLN A 181 -14.89 5.82 4.76
CA GLN A 181 -15.49 4.80 3.89
C GLN A 181 -14.41 4.07 3.09
N SER A 182 -14.55 2.76 2.94
CA SER A 182 -13.72 1.99 1.99
C SER A 182 -14.08 2.37 0.55
N PRO A 183 -13.11 2.53 -0.37
CA PRO A 183 -13.39 2.79 -1.78
C PRO A 183 -13.96 1.58 -2.52
N SER A 184 -13.90 0.39 -1.91
CA SER A 184 -14.57 -0.82 -2.40
C SER A 184 -15.22 -1.58 -1.26
N THR A 185 -16.44 -2.05 -1.49
CA THR A 185 -17.15 -2.99 -0.62
C THR A 185 -17.31 -4.36 -1.28
N THR A 186 -16.81 -4.51 -2.51
CA THR A 186 -16.91 -5.74 -3.30
C THR A 186 -16.16 -6.88 -2.59
N PRO A 187 -16.78 -8.06 -2.43
CA PRO A 187 -16.11 -9.21 -1.87
C PRO A 187 -14.78 -9.52 -2.58
N TYR A 188 -13.78 -9.93 -1.79
CA TYR A 188 -12.40 -10.22 -2.18
C TYR A 188 -11.56 -9.01 -2.60
N GLN A 189 -12.13 -7.80 -2.66
CA GLN A 189 -11.42 -6.60 -3.11
C GLN A 189 -10.95 -5.70 -1.95
N TRP A 190 -11.06 -6.15 -0.71
CA TRP A 190 -10.49 -5.46 0.43
C TRP A 190 -10.12 -6.42 1.56
N SER A 191 -9.11 -6.06 2.36
CA SER A 191 -8.62 -6.87 3.47
C SER A 191 -8.03 -6.01 4.57
N LEU A 192 -8.30 -6.39 5.83
CA LEU A 192 -7.59 -5.90 7.00
C LEU A 192 -6.23 -6.60 7.12
N SER A 193 -5.19 -5.82 7.40
CA SER A 193 -3.88 -6.28 7.82
C SER A 193 -3.43 -5.53 9.07
N ILE A 194 -2.96 -6.27 10.05
CA ILE A 194 -2.33 -5.76 11.27
C ILE A 194 -1.06 -6.57 11.49
N ILE A 195 0.06 -5.88 11.72
CA ILE A 195 1.29 -6.51 12.19
C ILE A 195 1.49 -6.20 13.68
N GLY A 196 1.52 -7.25 14.50
CA GLY A 196 1.47 -7.15 15.94
C GLY A 196 2.82 -7.29 16.62
N ASN A 197 3.19 -6.36 17.51
CA ASN A 197 4.44 -6.47 18.30
C ASN A 197 4.46 -7.59 19.36
N ARG A 198 3.36 -8.35 19.53
CA ARG A 198 3.27 -9.49 20.47
C ARG A 198 3.30 -10.84 19.78
N THR A 199 2.72 -10.92 18.59
CA THR A 199 2.53 -12.12 17.77
C THR A 199 3.56 -12.21 16.67
N ASP A 200 3.63 -11.20 15.80
CA ASP A 200 4.63 -11.12 14.74
C ASP A 200 5.99 -10.68 15.30
N ARG A 201 6.00 -9.73 16.24
CA ARG A 201 7.18 -9.14 16.92
C ARG A 201 8.14 -8.33 16.04
N VAL A 202 8.47 -8.84 14.86
CA VAL A 202 9.48 -8.26 13.96
C VAL A 202 8.99 -8.21 12.52
N TYR A 203 9.54 -7.25 11.77
CA TYR A 203 9.63 -7.27 10.31
C TYR A 203 10.87 -8.05 9.90
N ASP A 204 10.72 -8.98 8.97
CA ASP A 204 11.83 -9.60 8.25
C ASP A 204 12.09 -8.75 7.00
N THR A 205 13.11 -7.89 7.05
CA THR A 205 13.39 -6.90 5.99
C THR A 205 14.26 -7.48 4.87
N PRO A 206 14.19 -6.93 3.63
CA PRO A 206 14.92 -7.49 2.48
C PRO A 206 16.45 -7.56 2.64
N ASP A 207 17.02 -6.77 3.54
CA ASP A 207 18.45 -6.78 3.90
C ASP A 207 18.82 -7.90 4.89
N GLY A 208 17.91 -8.84 5.14
CA GLY A 208 18.10 -10.01 6.01
C GLY A 208 18.04 -9.72 7.50
N LYS A 209 17.59 -8.52 7.92
CA LYS A 209 17.46 -8.14 9.33
C LYS A 209 16.04 -8.38 9.85
N GLN A 210 15.96 -8.63 11.16
CA GLN A 210 14.69 -8.66 11.89
C GLN A 210 14.51 -7.34 12.64
N GLN A 211 13.77 -6.41 12.06
CA GLN A 211 13.54 -5.08 12.63
C GLN A 211 12.32 -5.09 13.56
N PRO A 212 12.34 -4.36 14.69
CA PRO A 212 11.23 -4.40 15.64
C PRO A 212 10.00 -3.69 15.09
N ILE A 213 8.82 -4.18 15.45
CA ILE A 213 7.54 -3.51 15.16
C ILE A 213 7.29 -2.40 16.18
N SER A 214 6.60 -1.34 15.76
CA SER A 214 6.19 -0.24 16.63
C SER A 214 5.44 -0.71 17.88
N LEU A 215 5.54 0.06 18.97
CA LEU A 215 4.70 -0.12 20.16
C LEU A 215 3.21 -0.04 19.81
N ALA A 216 2.85 0.76 18.81
CA ALA A 216 1.48 0.99 18.39
C ALA A 216 0.93 -0.06 17.42
N LYS A 217 1.77 -1.02 16.97
CA LYS A 217 1.50 -1.90 15.81
C LYS A 217 1.31 -1.08 14.52
N VAL A 218 1.05 -1.75 13.40
CA VAL A 218 0.56 -1.08 12.19
C VAL A 218 -0.77 -1.71 11.80
N THR A 219 -1.76 -0.87 11.48
CA THR A 219 -3.10 -1.30 11.07
C THR A 219 -3.41 -0.67 9.73
N GLN A 220 -3.77 -1.48 8.74
CA GLN A 220 -4.20 -0.98 7.44
C GLN A 220 -5.36 -1.80 6.87
N VAL A 221 -6.32 -1.11 6.29
CA VAL A 221 -7.30 -1.70 5.37
C VAL A 221 -6.81 -1.43 3.96
N LEU A 222 -6.59 -2.51 3.21
CA LEU A 222 -6.20 -2.44 1.80
C LEU A 222 -7.46 -2.64 0.95
N ALA A 223 -7.67 -1.80 -0.06
CA ALA A 223 -8.84 -1.87 -0.93
C ALA A 223 -8.48 -1.62 -2.40
N LEU A 224 -9.05 -2.41 -3.30
CA LEU A 224 -8.80 -2.35 -4.74
C LEU A 224 -9.74 -1.37 -5.45
N ASP A 225 -9.21 -0.68 -6.46
CA ASP A 225 -9.95 0.02 -7.51
C ASP A 225 -9.18 -0.09 -8.83
N GLY A 226 -9.58 -1.01 -9.70
CA GLY A 226 -8.82 -1.36 -10.91
C GLY A 226 -7.42 -1.85 -10.57
N SER A 227 -6.37 -1.14 -11.03
CA SER A 227 -4.98 -1.46 -10.69
C SER A 227 -4.47 -0.80 -9.40
N ARG A 228 -5.28 0.02 -8.74
CA ARG A 228 -4.88 0.76 -7.54
C ARG A 228 -5.16 -0.06 -6.29
N ILE A 229 -4.27 0.04 -5.32
CA ILE A 229 -4.44 -0.52 -3.98
C ILE A 229 -4.36 0.64 -3.00
N TYR A 230 -5.49 1.07 -2.46
CA TYR A 230 -5.54 2.07 -1.40
C TYR A 230 -5.13 1.44 -0.08
N SER A 231 -4.27 2.11 0.70
CA SER A 231 -3.93 1.72 2.06
C SER A 231 -4.53 2.74 3.02
N LEU A 232 -5.55 2.31 3.76
CA LEU A 232 -6.26 3.14 4.72
C LEU A 232 -5.72 2.78 6.10
N ASP A 233 -4.95 3.68 6.69
CA ASP A 233 -4.42 3.51 8.04
C ASP A 233 -5.12 4.50 8.98
N PRO A 234 -5.69 4.03 10.10
CA PRO A 234 -6.46 4.84 11.01
C PRO A 234 -5.63 5.85 11.83
N TRP A 235 -4.30 5.78 11.80
CA TRP A 235 -3.42 6.80 12.36
C TRP A 235 -3.20 7.97 11.41
N LEU A 236 -3.27 7.72 10.10
CA LEU A 236 -2.88 8.66 9.06
C LEU A 236 -4.05 9.53 8.58
N ALA A 237 -3.76 10.53 7.76
CA ALA A 237 -4.77 11.44 7.22
C ALA A 237 -5.98 10.71 6.62
N ARG A 238 -7.17 11.24 6.89
CA ARG A 238 -8.45 10.68 6.42
C ARG A 238 -8.70 11.03 4.96
N ASP A 239 -8.03 10.33 4.05
CA ASP A 239 -8.18 10.46 2.61
C ASP A 239 -7.80 9.15 1.88
N TYR A 240 -7.77 9.18 0.55
CA TYR A 240 -7.48 8.02 -0.32
C TYR A 240 -6.13 8.15 -1.03
N SER A 241 -5.20 8.88 -0.44
CA SER A 241 -3.96 9.25 -1.14
C SER A 241 -2.77 8.39 -0.75
N TYR A 242 -2.88 7.59 0.31
CA TYR A 242 -1.98 6.48 0.62
C TYR A 242 -2.29 5.30 -0.30
N GLU A 243 -1.30 4.86 -1.08
CA GLU A 243 -1.45 3.78 -2.05
C GLU A 243 -0.25 2.85 -1.98
N VAL A 244 -0.50 1.58 -2.30
CA VAL A 244 0.52 0.59 -2.63
C VAL A 244 0.43 0.41 -4.15
N GLY A 245 1.47 0.79 -4.90
CA GLY A 245 1.50 0.52 -6.33
C GLY A 245 1.41 -0.99 -6.58
N SER A 246 0.47 -1.45 -7.40
CA SER A 246 0.38 -2.87 -7.80
C SER A 246 1.61 -3.31 -8.61
N PRO A 247 1.80 -4.63 -8.86
CA PRO A 247 2.90 -5.12 -9.67
C PRO A 247 3.00 -4.42 -11.04
N ILE A 248 4.19 -4.49 -11.65
CA ILE A 248 4.45 -3.97 -13.00
C ILE A 248 4.17 -2.45 -13.06
N ASN A 249 4.85 -1.69 -12.18
CA ASN A 249 4.75 -0.23 -12.10
C ASN A 249 3.30 0.29 -11.90
N GLY A 250 2.50 -0.39 -11.06
CA GLY A 250 1.12 0.01 -10.76
C GLY A 250 0.10 -0.36 -11.84
N ARG A 251 0.48 -1.22 -12.79
CA ARG A 251 -0.36 -1.56 -13.95
C ARG A 251 -1.04 -2.91 -13.85
N PHE A 252 -0.56 -3.80 -13.00
CA PHE A 252 -1.21 -5.08 -12.76
C PHE A 252 -2.62 -4.84 -12.18
N ILE A 253 -3.63 -5.51 -12.74
CA ILE A 253 -5.02 -5.40 -12.31
C ILE A 253 -5.37 -6.63 -11.47
N PRO A 254 -5.28 -6.55 -10.13
CA PRO A 254 -5.72 -7.62 -9.26
C PRO A 254 -7.25 -7.75 -9.29
N GLY A 255 -7.73 -8.99 -9.29
CA GLY A 255 -9.15 -9.31 -9.08
C GLY A 255 -9.48 -9.47 -7.59
N SER A 256 -8.51 -9.94 -6.80
CA SER A 256 -8.64 -10.12 -5.36
C SER A 256 -7.38 -9.73 -4.59
N ILE A 257 -7.57 -9.42 -3.30
CA ILE A 257 -6.53 -9.09 -2.33
C ILE A 257 -6.81 -9.80 -1.00
N SER A 258 -5.76 -10.28 -0.35
CA SER A 258 -5.78 -10.71 1.05
C SER A 258 -4.50 -10.21 1.73
N ALA A 259 -4.56 -9.87 3.01
CA ALA A 259 -3.39 -9.34 3.71
C ALA A 259 -3.30 -9.79 5.18
N SER A 260 -2.07 -9.91 5.67
CA SER A 260 -1.79 -10.32 7.06
C SER A 260 -0.41 -9.85 7.51
N GLY A 261 -0.35 -9.11 8.62
CA GLY A 261 0.92 -8.65 9.18
C GLY A 261 1.80 -7.98 8.14
N SER A 262 1.19 -7.05 7.40
CA SER A 262 1.75 -6.20 6.35
C SER A 262 2.22 -6.92 5.08
N GLN A 263 2.08 -8.24 5.03
CA GLN A 263 2.21 -8.99 3.78
C GLN A 263 0.91 -8.91 2.98
N ILE A 264 1.02 -8.41 1.76
CA ILE A 264 -0.08 -8.25 0.80
C ILE A 264 0.00 -9.40 -0.18
N PHE A 265 -1.12 -10.05 -0.48
CA PHE A 265 -1.24 -11.12 -1.47
C PHE A 265 -2.33 -10.75 -2.48
N VAL A 266 -1.98 -10.70 -3.76
CA VAL A 266 -2.91 -10.38 -4.86
C VAL A 266 -2.90 -11.45 -5.94
N ILE A 267 -4.03 -11.56 -6.65
CA ILE A 267 -4.21 -12.46 -7.80
C ILE A 267 -5.01 -11.77 -8.91
N ASN A 268 -4.67 -12.00 -10.18
CA ASN A 268 -5.47 -11.53 -11.32
C ASN A 268 -6.42 -12.62 -11.86
N ARG A 269 -7.16 -12.31 -12.93
CA ARG A 269 -8.08 -13.24 -13.60
C ARG A 269 -7.42 -14.49 -14.22
N TYR A 270 -6.09 -14.47 -14.39
CA TYR A 270 -5.30 -15.54 -14.98
C TYR A 270 -4.59 -16.40 -13.93
N GLY A 271 -4.81 -16.13 -12.65
CA GLY A 271 -4.12 -16.85 -11.58
C GLY A 271 -2.65 -16.46 -11.41
N ASP A 272 -2.21 -15.33 -12.00
CA ASP A 272 -0.90 -14.77 -11.67
C ASP A 272 -0.98 -14.06 -10.33
N MET A 273 0.02 -14.31 -9.50
CA MET A 273 -0.03 -14.04 -8.07
C MET A 273 1.22 -13.30 -7.64
N PHE A 274 1.06 -12.33 -6.76
CA PHE A 274 2.18 -11.57 -6.21
C PHE A 274 2.02 -11.34 -4.71
N THR A 275 3.14 -11.28 -4.00
CA THR A 275 3.20 -10.86 -2.61
C THR A 275 4.19 -9.74 -2.38
N ARG A 276 3.96 -8.91 -1.36
CA ARG A 276 4.87 -7.83 -0.97
C ARG A 276 4.67 -7.42 0.48
N LEU A 277 5.78 -7.16 1.18
CA LEU A 277 5.76 -6.51 2.49
C LEU A 277 5.66 -4.99 2.30
N ASP A 278 4.50 -4.40 2.61
CA ASP A 278 4.31 -2.95 2.54
C ASP A 278 3.37 -2.46 3.65
N ASP A 279 3.87 -1.51 4.43
CA ASP A 279 3.07 -0.65 5.30
C ASP A 279 3.78 0.70 5.51
N PHE A 280 3.17 1.60 6.27
CA PHE A 280 3.70 2.94 6.52
C PHE A 280 5.07 2.95 7.23
N ASP A 281 5.30 2.02 8.16
CA ASP A 281 6.52 1.95 8.95
C ASP A 281 7.68 1.38 8.13
N VAL A 282 7.51 0.16 7.59
CA VAL A 282 8.60 -0.61 6.99
C VAL A 282 9.02 -0.04 5.63
N LYS A 283 8.12 0.66 4.91
CA LYS A 283 8.45 1.27 3.62
C LYS A 283 9.22 2.59 3.71
N GLY A 284 9.47 3.08 4.93
CA GLY A 284 10.24 4.30 5.11
C GLY A 284 9.43 5.56 5.38
N ALA A 285 8.12 5.50 5.60
CA ALA A 285 7.29 6.70 5.65
C ALA A 285 7.14 7.30 7.06
N ASP A 286 7.55 6.60 8.13
CA ASP A 286 7.45 7.04 9.53
C ASP A 286 8.82 7.40 10.20
N PRO A 287 9.43 8.54 9.86
CA PRO A 287 10.65 9.01 10.52
C PRO A 287 10.42 9.53 11.95
N ALA A 288 9.18 9.57 12.42
CA ALA A 288 8.91 9.88 13.83
C ALA A 288 9.22 8.66 14.71
N GLN A 289 8.84 7.47 14.25
CA GLN A 289 9.00 6.21 15.00
C GLN A 289 10.29 5.46 14.66
N PHE A 290 10.78 5.55 13.42
CA PHE A 290 11.92 4.76 12.95
C PHE A 290 13.03 5.61 12.34
N ARG A 291 14.25 5.05 12.38
CA ARG A 291 15.39 5.49 11.57
C ARG A 291 15.42 4.68 10.29
N TYR A 292 15.82 5.30 9.19
CA TYR A 292 15.97 4.65 7.89
C TYR A 292 17.34 4.93 7.29
N THR A 293 17.81 4.06 6.42
CA THR A 293 19.04 4.27 5.64
C THR A 293 18.89 3.66 4.25
N TRP A 294 19.53 4.26 3.26
CA TRP A 294 19.62 3.66 1.92
C TRP A 294 20.77 2.63 1.88
N GLY A 295 20.52 1.48 1.26
CA GLY A 295 21.47 0.38 1.16
C GLY A 295 21.63 -0.44 2.45
N GLU A 296 22.63 -1.30 2.45
CA GLU A 296 22.92 -2.20 3.57
C GLU A 296 23.62 -1.47 4.72
N ASP A 297 23.26 -1.85 5.94
CA ASP A 297 23.95 -1.41 7.17
C ASP A 297 24.56 -2.61 7.91
N PRO A 298 25.84 -2.56 8.31
CA PRO A 298 26.51 -3.68 8.98
C PRO A 298 26.15 -3.79 10.48
N ARG A 299 25.50 -2.79 11.07
CA ARG A 299 25.09 -2.85 12.48
C ARG A 299 24.02 -3.92 12.70
N PRO A 300 23.90 -4.48 13.90
CA PRO A 300 22.82 -5.40 14.23
C PRO A 300 21.47 -4.68 14.29
N ALA A 301 20.39 -5.40 13.99
CA ALA A 301 19.04 -4.93 14.25
C ALA A 301 18.83 -4.66 15.76
N ALA A 302 17.94 -3.72 16.06
CA ALA A 302 17.60 -3.40 17.44
C ALA A 302 16.70 -4.49 18.06
N PRO A 303 16.83 -4.79 19.36
CA PRO A 303 15.99 -5.78 20.03
C PRO A 303 14.53 -5.32 20.24
N ASP A 304 14.28 -4.01 20.17
CA ASP A 304 12.96 -3.40 20.39
C ASP A 304 12.88 -2.02 19.74
N ALA A 305 11.65 -1.50 19.57
CA ALA A 305 11.39 -0.24 18.88
C ALA A 305 11.99 0.99 19.57
N LEU A 306 12.09 1.00 20.92
CA LEU A 306 12.66 2.13 21.65
C LEU A 306 14.18 2.18 21.45
N THR A 307 14.85 1.04 21.58
CA THR A 307 16.27 0.90 21.29
C THR A 307 16.56 1.24 19.83
N HIS A 308 15.71 0.79 18.89
CA HIS A 308 15.81 1.15 17.48
C HIS A 308 15.81 2.66 17.28
N ARG A 309 14.91 3.39 17.96
CA ARG A 309 14.77 4.83 17.79
C ARG A 309 15.90 5.65 18.40
N LEU A 310 16.46 5.18 19.52
CA LEU A 310 17.35 5.98 20.37
C LEU A 310 18.83 5.57 20.30
N ASP A 311 19.15 4.31 20.00
CA ASP A 311 20.54 3.83 20.02
C ASP A 311 21.17 3.86 18.61
N PRO A 312 22.09 4.80 18.32
CA PRO A 312 22.74 4.90 17.03
C PRO A 312 23.66 3.71 16.71
N ARG A 313 23.90 2.77 17.64
CA ARG A 313 24.70 1.56 17.39
C ARG A 313 23.91 0.44 16.73
N THR A 314 22.59 0.56 16.64
CA THR A 314 21.73 -0.40 15.94
C THR A 314 21.43 0.07 14.51
N ALA A 315 21.21 -0.88 13.61
CA ALA A 315 20.89 -0.62 12.22
C ALA A 315 19.52 0.06 12.07
N PRO A 316 19.42 1.16 11.30
CA PRO A 316 18.15 1.67 10.78
C PRO A 316 17.43 0.61 9.91
N ILE A 317 16.15 0.81 9.63
CA ILE A 317 15.45 0.04 8.60
C ILE A 317 16.07 0.37 7.23
N GLY A 318 16.47 -0.66 6.49
CA GLY A 318 17.08 -0.52 5.17
C GLY A 318 16.06 -0.14 4.09
N LEU A 319 16.46 0.76 3.19
CA LEU A 319 15.74 1.16 1.99
C LEU A 319 16.58 0.86 0.74
N PRO A 320 15.99 0.58 -0.43
CA PRO A 320 14.55 0.52 -0.70
C PRO A 320 13.83 -0.58 0.09
N GLY A 321 12.54 -0.38 0.37
CA GLY A 321 11.70 -1.40 0.96
C GLY A 321 11.46 -2.58 0.00
N ASP A 322 10.66 -3.54 0.45
CA ASP A 322 10.37 -4.75 -0.32
C ASP A 322 9.67 -4.44 -1.66
N ASP A 323 9.89 -5.30 -2.66
CA ASP A 323 9.27 -5.23 -3.99
C ASP A 323 8.23 -6.35 -4.16
N TRP A 324 7.50 -6.36 -5.27
CA TRP A 324 6.56 -7.44 -5.57
C TRP A 324 7.29 -8.73 -5.96
N HIS A 325 6.99 -9.81 -5.24
CA HIS A 325 7.49 -11.15 -5.52
C HIS A 325 6.43 -11.96 -6.26
N PRO A 326 6.69 -12.43 -7.50
CA PRO A 326 5.79 -13.35 -8.17
C PRO A 326 5.73 -14.68 -7.42
N GLN A 327 4.53 -15.22 -7.29
CA GLN A 327 4.30 -16.55 -6.73
C GLN A 327 4.21 -17.59 -7.85
N PRO A 328 4.72 -18.82 -7.64
CA PRO A 328 4.69 -19.86 -8.65
C PRO A 328 3.25 -20.22 -9.02
N LYS A 329 3.04 -20.62 -10.28
CA LYS A 329 1.74 -21.10 -10.75
C LYS A 329 1.28 -22.33 -9.97
N ILE A 330 -0.02 -22.37 -9.69
CA ILE A 330 -0.68 -23.55 -9.15
C ILE A 330 -0.98 -24.52 -10.30
N PRO A 331 -0.63 -25.81 -10.17
CA PRO A 331 -0.77 -26.77 -11.28
C PRO A 331 -2.23 -27.24 -11.56
N GLY A 332 -3.19 -26.90 -10.71
CA GLY A 332 -4.61 -27.27 -10.87
C GLY A 332 -5.56 -26.11 -11.16
N GLU A 333 -6.85 -26.36 -11.01
CA GLU A 333 -7.86 -25.30 -11.15
C GLU A 333 -7.91 -24.46 -9.87
N ILE A 334 -8.08 -23.14 -10.01
CA ILE A 334 -8.16 -22.21 -8.88
C ILE A 334 -9.27 -21.17 -9.09
N THR A 335 -9.67 -20.53 -7.99
CA THR A 335 -10.62 -19.42 -7.98
C THR A 335 -9.93 -18.14 -7.54
N GLN A 336 -10.67 -17.03 -7.55
CA GLN A 336 -10.18 -15.74 -7.03
C GLN A 336 -10.17 -15.65 -5.50
N ARG A 337 -10.67 -16.68 -4.78
CA ARG A 337 -10.70 -16.67 -3.31
C ARG A 337 -9.32 -17.08 -2.78
N ILE A 338 -8.64 -16.08 -2.23
CA ILE A 338 -7.28 -16.20 -1.70
C ILE A 338 -7.25 -15.83 -0.22
N SER A 339 -6.26 -16.35 0.50
CA SER A 339 -6.01 -16.02 1.89
C SER A 339 -4.52 -16.02 2.20
N ILE A 340 -4.08 -15.06 3.00
CA ILE A 340 -2.76 -15.06 3.65
C ILE A 340 -2.95 -14.91 5.16
N HIS A 341 -2.19 -15.64 5.97
CA HIS A 341 -2.31 -15.57 7.43
C HIS A 341 -0.99 -15.91 8.12
N SER A 342 -0.81 -15.37 9.34
CA SER A 342 0.35 -15.63 10.18
C SER A 342 0.37 -17.08 10.68
N THR A 343 1.53 -17.72 10.56
CA THR A 343 1.82 -19.05 11.09
C THR A 343 2.85 -19.03 12.23
N GLY A 344 3.43 -17.86 12.54
CA GLY A 344 4.47 -17.71 13.55
C GLY A 344 4.97 -16.27 13.71
N GLU A 345 6.05 -16.12 14.48
CA GLU A 345 6.75 -14.84 14.68
C GLU A 345 7.53 -14.45 13.41
N GLY A 346 7.50 -13.17 13.05
CA GLY A 346 8.10 -12.62 11.83
C GLY A 346 7.05 -12.33 10.76
N SER A 347 7.31 -11.31 9.94
CA SER A 347 6.46 -10.97 8.79
C SER A 347 6.49 -12.05 7.71
N ASP A 348 7.52 -12.90 7.71
CA ASP A 348 7.73 -13.93 6.69
C ASP A 348 7.06 -15.27 7.02
N GLN A 349 6.62 -15.46 8.26
CA GLN A 349 5.90 -16.66 8.67
C GLN A 349 4.43 -16.56 8.24
N ARG A 350 4.18 -16.80 6.96
CA ARG A 350 2.86 -16.74 6.35
C ARG A 350 2.55 -17.98 5.53
N GLU A 351 1.33 -18.50 5.67
CA GLU A 351 0.77 -19.46 4.73
C GLU A 351 -0.15 -18.74 3.72
N LEU A 352 0.08 -19.03 2.45
CA LEU A 352 -0.79 -18.64 1.33
C LEU A 352 -1.78 -19.77 1.08
N ARG A 353 -3.04 -19.43 0.83
CA ARG A 353 -4.09 -20.36 0.39
C ARG A 353 -4.83 -19.81 -0.82
N VAL A 354 -5.18 -20.71 -1.74
CA VAL A 354 -5.98 -20.41 -2.93
C VAL A 354 -7.02 -21.52 -3.10
N GLU A 355 -8.30 -21.16 -3.11
CA GLU A 355 -9.38 -22.11 -3.33
C GLU A 355 -9.30 -22.69 -4.74
N GLY A 356 -9.63 -23.98 -4.90
CA GLY A 356 -9.51 -24.63 -6.18
C GLY A 356 -9.90 -26.10 -6.19
N ARG A 357 -9.48 -26.78 -7.25
CA ARG A 357 -9.65 -28.23 -7.42
C ARG A 357 -8.33 -28.89 -7.81
N ASP A 358 -8.17 -30.10 -7.31
CA ASP A 358 -7.16 -31.04 -7.79
C ASP A 358 -7.82 -32.39 -8.04
N GLN A 359 -7.57 -32.96 -9.22
CA GLN A 359 -8.08 -34.28 -9.62
C GLN A 359 -9.60 -34.46 -9.38
N GLY A 360 -10.37 -33.39 -9.59
CA GLY A 360 -11.84 -33.39 -9.42
C GLY A 360 -12.35 -33.20 -7.99
N ARG A 361 -11.46 -33.13 -6.97
CA ARG A 361 -11.84 -32.81 -5.59
C ARG A 361 -11.67 -31.32 -5.32
N THR A 362 -12.62 -30.73 -4.60
CA THR A 362 -12.56 -29.33 -4.20
C THR A 362 -11.81 -29.15 -2.88
N GLY A 363 -11.14 -28.01 -2.76
CA GLY A 363 -10.36 -27.67 -1.58
C GLY A 363 -9.50 -26.45 -1.79
N TYR A 364 -8.29 -26.48 -1.26
CA TYR A 364 -7.38 -25.36 -1.40
C TYR A 364 -5.94 -25.80 -1.63
N TRP A 365 -5.27 -25.03 -2.48
CA TRP A 365 -3.83 -25.07 -2.65
C TRP A 365 -3.19 -24.20 -1.56
N HIS A 366 -2.10 -24.66 -0.98
CA HIS A 366 -1.37 -23.91 0.04
C HIS A 366 0.14 -24.13 -0.01
N LYS A 367 0.87 -23.15 0.52
CA LYS A 367 2.33 -23.19 0.74
C LYS A 367 2.74 -22.09 1.73
N GLN A 368 3.94 -22.19 2.31
CA GLN A 368 4.51 -21.02 3.02
C GLN A 368 4.94 -19.95 2.01
N LEU A 369 5.04 -18.70 2.46
CA LEU A 369 5.27 -17.51 1.63
C LEU A 369 6.37 -17.68 0.58
N PHE A 370 7.51 -18.26 0.97
CA PHE A 370 8.67 -18.44 0.10
C PHE A 370 8.91 -19.87 -0.40
N ASP A 371 8.05 -20.82 -0.05
CA ASP A 371 8.17 -22.19 -0.57
C ASP A 371 7.96 -22.21 -2.10
N ALA A 372 8.69 -23.06 -2.82
CA ALA A 372 8.55 -23.13 -4.28
C ALA A 372 7.31 -23.90 -4.75
N ASN A 373 6.77 -24.80 -3.92
CA ASN A 373 5.78 -25.79 -4.34
C ASN A 373 4.46 -25.62 -3.61
N TRP A 374 3.36 -25.80 -4.34
CA TRP A 374 2.01 -25.86 -3.78
C TRP A 374 1.63 -27.29 -3.40
N SER A 375 0.94 -27.42 -2.27
CA SER A 375 0.27 -28.66 -1.85
C SER A 375 -1.25 -28.46 -1.87
N PHE A 376 -2.01 -29.54 -2.07
CA PHE A 376 -3.47 -29.47 -2.08
C PHE A 376 -4.08 -30.16 -0.86
N THR A 377 -4.96 -29.47 -0.15
CA THR A 377 -5.77 -30.04 0.92
C THR A 377 -7.22 -30.17 0.45
N PRO A 378 -7.74 -31.41 0.27
CA PRO A 378 -9.13 -31.61 -0.11
C PRO A 378 -10.07 -31.28 1.05
N THR A 379 -11.21 -30.71 0.70
CA THR A 379 -12.26 -30.30 1.62
C THR A 379 -13.60 -30.88 1.23
N ASP A 380 -13.77 -31.16 -0.07
CA ASP A 380 -14.99 -31.62 -0.71
C ASP A 380 -16.19 -30.67 -0.53
N ALA A 381 -15.95 -29.45 -0.02
CA ALA A 381 -16.93 -28.37 0.04
C ALA A 381 -17.10 -27.75 -1.36
N PRO A 382 -18.29 -27.24 -1.73
CA PRO A 382 -18.46 -26.49 -2.97
C PRO A 382 -17.49 -25.30 -3.05
N LEU A 383 -17.04 -24.96 -4.26
CA LEU A 383 -16.28 -23.72 -4.48
C LEU A 383 -17.19 -22.52 -4.17
N GLU A 384 -16.69 -21.56 -3.40
CA GLU A 384 -17.43 -20.33 -3.10
C GLU A 384 -17.19 -19.24 -4.14
N ALA A 385 -16.04 -19.25 -4.84
CA ALA A 385 -15.73 -18.29 -5.88
C ALA A 385 -15.66 -18.91 -7.29
N ALA A 386 -15.71 -18.05 -8.30
CA ALA A 386 -15.63 -18.44 -9.70
C ALA A 386 -14.22 -18.94 -10.07
N LEU A 387 -14.17 -19.96 -10.92
CA LEU A 387 -12.92 -20.46 -11.50
C LEU A 387 -12.24 -19.38 -12.34
N LEU A 388 -10.92 -19.29 -12.19
CA LEU A 388 -10.04 -18.50 -13.03
C LEU A 388 -9.54 -19.32 -14.22
N GLU A 389 -8.98 -18.64 -15.23
CA GLU A 389 -8.42 -19.33 -16.40
C GLU A 389 -7.18 -20.17 -16.06
N ASN A 390 -6.37 -19.69 -15.10
CA ASN A 390 -5.14 -20.31 -14.59
C ASN A 390 -4.30 -21.09 -15.61
N SER A 391 -3.72 -20.40 -16.58
CA SER A 391 -2.74 -21.02 -17.48
C SER A 391 -1.45 -21.41 -16.72
N PRO A 392 -0.73 -22.46 -17.17
CA PRO A 392 0.57 -22.83 -16.58
C PRO A 392 1.68 -21.81 -16.86
N SER A 393 1.50 -20.92 -17.84
CA SER A 393 2.43 -19.81 -18.12
C SER A 393 2.02 -18.53 -17.40
N ASP A 394 3.00 -17.68 -17.10
CA ASP A 394 2.77 -16.31 -16.63
C ASP A 394 2.00 -15.49 -17.68
N ARG A 395 0.94 -14.81 -17.25
CA ARG A 395 0.10 -13.92 -18.05
C ARG A 395 -0.10 -12.56 -17.39
N SER A 396 0.80 -12.18 -16.49
CA SER A 396 0.70 -10.95 -15.70
C SER A 396 0.67 -9.69 -16.58
N SER A 397 1.18 -9.78 -17.81
CA SER A 397 1.26 -8.68 -18.78
C SER A 397 0.09 -8.61 -19.79
N ASP A 398 -0.79 -9.62 -19.82
CA ASP A 398 -1.87 -9.71 -20.82
C ASP A 398 -2.98 -8.67 -20.59
N THR A 399 -3.22 -8.31 -19.32
CA THR A 399 -4.16 -7.26 -18.93
C THR A 399 -3.54 -6.29 -17.96
N LEU A 400 -2.89 -5.29 -18.52
CA LEU A 400 -2.35 -4.17 -17.78
C LEU A 400 -3.26 -2.96 -17.93
N ALA A 401 -3.38 -2.19 -16.85
CA ALA A 401 -3.86 -0.82 -16.94
C ALA A 401 -2.96 0.00 -17.89
N PRO A 402 -3.48 1.10 -18.46
CA PRO A 402 -2.65 2.03 -19.20
C PRO A 402 -1.42 2.47 -18.39
N PRO A 403 -0.28 2.76 -19.04
CA PRO A 403 0.84 3.40 -18.36
C PRO A 403 0.40 4.69 -17.68
N SER A 404 1.09 5.06 -16.60
CA SER A 404 0.90 6.37 -15.97
C SER A 404 1.05 7.49 -17.01
N PRO A 405 0.16 8.49 -17.03
CA PRO A 405 0.24 9.61 -17.97
C PRO A 405 1.33 10.62 -17.59
N TYR A 406 1.96 10.48 -16.42
CA TYR A 406 2.93 11.43 -15.92
C TYR A 406 4.32 11.08 -16.42
N SER A 407 4.91 11.94 -17.21
CA SER A 407 6.28 11.78 -17.68
C SER A 407 7.01 13.11 -17.56
N TYR A 408 8.29 13.09 -17.23
CA TYR A 408 9.05 14.30 -16.92
C TYR A 408 10.41 14.28 -17.60
N SER A 409 10.89 15.47 -17.98
CA SER A 409 12.23 15.65 -18.53
C SER A 409 12.80 17.00 -18.10
N GLY A 410 14.06 17.02 -17.69
CA GLY A 410 14.78 18.26 -17.38
C GLY A 410 16.26 18.03 -17.11
N GLU A 411 17.00 19.11 -16.98
CA GLU A 411 18.43 19.09 -16.69
C GLU A 411 18.65 18.94 -15.17
N LEU A 412 19.34 17.87 -14.74
CA LEU A 412 19.71 17.66 -13.33
C LEU A 412 20.89 18.53 -12.91
N SER A 413 21.88 18.63 -13.79
CA SER A 413 23.07 19.45 -13.65
C SER A 413 23.56 19.83 -15.05
N PRO A 414 24.41 20.86 -15.20
CA PRO A 414 24.85 21.35 -16.51
C PRO A 414 25.34 20.22 -17.43
N GLY A 415 24.66 20.02 -18.57
CA GLY A 415 24.95 19.00 -19.58
C GLY A 415 24.37 17.61 -19.31
N VAL A 416 23.61 17.41 -18.23
CA VAL A 416 23.03 16.11 -17.83
C VAL A 416 21.50 16.20 -17.77
N GLN A 417 20.85 15.58 -18.74
CA GLN A 417 19.39 15.46 -18.78
C GLN A 417 18.93 14.22 -18.01
N LEU A 418 17.84 14.32 -17.26
CA LEU A 418 17.09 13.19 -16.72
C LEU A 418 15.74 13.09 -17.42
N ASP A 419 15.43 11.89 -17.87
CA ASP A 419 14.18 11.50 -18.49
C ASP A 419 13.48 10.43 -17.65
N ILE A 420 12.23 10.70 -17.30
CA ILE A 420 11.35 9.81 -16.52
C ILE A 420 10.09 9.56 -17.33
N ASP A 421 9.89 8.32 -17.76
CA ASP A 421 8.70 7.88 -18.48
C ASP A 421 7.69 7.24 -17.53
N ALA A 422 6.40 7.51 -17.74
CA ALA A 422 5.29 6.87 -17.04
C ALA A 422 5.52 6.74 -15.51
N PHE A 423 5.85 7.86 -14.87
CA PHE A 423 6.01 8.01 -13.44
C PHE A 423 4.73 7.58 -12.70
N SER A 424 4.72 6.35 -12.18
CA SER A 424 3.67 5.87 -11.29
C SER A 424 3.95 6.38 -9.87
N TYR A 425 3.11 7.29 -9.38
CA TYR A 425 3.31 7.96 -8.08
C TYR A 425 3.26 6.99 -6.88
N ALA A 426 2.60 5.82 -7.03
CA ALA A 426 2.48 4.82 -5.97
C ALA A 426 3.53 3.70 -6.06
N SER A 427 4.29 3.62 -7.16
CA SER A 427 5.33 2.61 -7.33
C SER A 427 6.65 3.07 -6.69
N PRO A 428 7.28 2.26 -5.83
CA PRO A 428 8.45 2.68 -5.05
C PRO A 428 9.76 2.68 -5.85
N LYS A 429 9.77 2.08 -7.05
CA LYS A 429 10.97 1.82 -7.84
C LYS A 429 10.65 1.99 -9.32
N ARG A 430 11.55 2.63 -10.06
CA ARG A 430 11.44 2.79 -11.52
C ARG A 430 12.80 2.98 -12.18
N GLU A 431 12.96 2.46 -13.38
CA GLU A 431 14.10 2.81 -14.23
C GLU A 431 13.92 4.23 -14.77
N VAL A 432 15.00 5.00 -14.79
CA VAL A 432 15.05 6.36 -15.35
C VAL A 432 16.29 6.49 -16.22
N GLN A 433 16.28 7.45 -17.15
CA GLN A 433 17.36 7.59 -18.11
C GLN A 433 18.11 8.90 -17.90
N LEU A 434 19.43 8.80 -17.73
CA LEU A 434 20.33 9.94 -17.84
C LEU A 434 20.83 10.06 -19.26
N ARG A 435 20.82 11.27 -19.81
CA ARG A 435 21.45 11.57 -21.09
C ARG A 435 22.55 12.60 -20.91
N ILE A 436 23.76 12.20 -21.30
CA ILE A 436 24.98 13.01 -21.26
C ILE A 436 25.53 13.05 -22.70
N GLY A 437 25.52 14.24 -23.30
CA GLY A 437 25.76 14.39 -24.73
C GLY A 437 24.77 13.58 -25.57
N GLN A 438 25.27 12.60 -26.33
CA GLN A 438 24.45 11.68 -27.15
C GLN A 438 24.24 10.30 -26.52
N ARG A 439 24.82 10.05 -25.34
CA ARG A 439 24.80 8.75 -24.67
C ARG A 439 23.69 8.72 -23.62
N VAL A 440 23.12 7.53 -23.41
CA VAL A 440 22.05 7.28 -22.44
C VAL A 440 22.50 6.23 -21.44
N TYR A 441 22.26 6.48 -20.16
CA TYR A 441 22.63 5.61 -19.06
C TYR A 441 21.43 5.35 -18.16
N PRO A 442 21.14 4.09 -17.80
CA PRO A 442 20.07 3.79 -16.87
C PRO A 442 20.47 4.15 -15.43
N LEU A 443 19.53 4.72 -14.68
CA LEU A 443 19.54 4.71 -13.22
C LEU A 443 18.25 4.06 -12.72
N ILE A 444 18.20 3.75 -11.43
CA ILE A 444 16.96 3.38 -10.77
C ILE A 444 16.59 4.49 -9.79
N LEU A 445 15.38 5.01 -9.88
CA LEU A 445 14.83 5.97 -8.93
C LEU A 445 13.94 5.24 -7.93
N HIS A 446 14.35 5.26 -6.67
CA HIS A 446 13.59 4.77 -5.54
C HIS A 446 12.84 5.92 -4.88
N THR A 447 11.61 5.69 -4.44
CA THR A 447 10.74 6.71 -3.87
C THR A 447 9.96 6.18 -2.67
N VAL A 448 9.94 6.96 -1.60
CA VAL A 448 9.15 6.76 -0.39
C VAL A 448 8.23 7.97 -0.24
N ASP A 449 6.94 7.77 -0.50
CA ASP A 449 5.93 8.85 -0.43
C ASP A 449 5.68 9.29 1.02
N GLY A 450 5.29 10.56 1.16
CA GLY A 450 4.74 11.10 2.40
C GLY A 450 5.74 11.85 3.26
N ARG A 451 6.96 12.14 2.78
CA ARG A 451 7.93 12.98 3.51
C ARG A 451 9.00 13.65 2.67
N LEU A 452 9.69 14.63 3.28
CA LEU A 452 10.91 15.28 2.80
C LEU A 452 12.07 15.08 3.81
N GLY A 453 12.21 13.85 4.30
CA GLY A 453 13.30 13.41 5.17
C GLY A 453 12.96 13.36 6.66
N THR A 454 12.41 14.43 7.24
CA THR A 454 12.22 14.53 8.70
C THR A 454 10.79 14.24 9.16
N ALA A 455 10.61 13.98 10.47
CA ALA A 455 9.30 13.87 11.12
C ALA A 455 8.41 15.12 10.96
N LEU A 456 9.00 16.31 10.79
CA LEU A 456 8.22 17.54 10.56
C LEU A 456 7.62 17.61 9.15
N SER A 457 8.23 16.90 8.21
CA SER A 457 7.74 16.76 6.84
C SER A 457 6.93 15.47 6.63
N MET A 458 6.72 14.69 7.68
CA MET A 458 5.90 13.48 7.61
C MET A 458 4.44 13.86 7.41
N ARG A 459 3.74 13.11 6.56
CA ARG A 459 2.34 13.36 6.21
C ARG A 459 1.34 12.93 7.29
N MET A 460 1.37 13.64 8.41
CA MET A 460 0.55 13.37 9.59
C MET A 460 -0.09 14.62 10.18
N LEU A 461 0.09 15.78 9.55
CA LEU A 461 -0.43 17.04 10.09
C LEU A 461 -1.97 17.06 10.02
N PRO A 462 -2.64 17.61 11.04
CA PRO A 462 -4.10 17.53 11.18
C PRO A 462 -4.89 18.43 10.21
N GLY A 463 -4.23 19.09 9.25
CA GLY A 463 -4.85 19.99 8.28
C GLY A 463 -4.83 19.42 6.86
N GLU A 464 -5.52 20.07 5.94
CA GLU A 464 -5.37 19.78 4.51
C GLU A 464 -4.05 20.35 3.96
N GLY A 465 -3.50 19.71 2.94
CA GLY A 465 -2.36 20.21 2.18
C GLY A 465 -1.17 19.25 2.11
N GLU A 466 0.00 19.80 1.83
CA GLU A 466 1.22 19.07 1.46
C GLU A 466 1.62 17.94 2.44
N PHE A 467 1.43 18.16 3.75
CA PHE A 467 1.78 17.21 4.83
C PHE A 467 0.58 16.73 5.65
N GLY A 468 -0.63 16.90 5.15
CA GLY A 468 -1.84 16.41 5.80
C GLY A 468 -2.78 15.75 4.80
N ALA A 469 -4.08 15.98 4.95
CA ALA A 469 -5.07 15.39 4.06
C ALA A 469 -4.97 15.97 2.63
N ARG A 470 -4.98 15.10 1.61
CA ARG A 470 -4.89 15.51 0.20
C ARG A 470 -5.62 14.55 -0.76
N PRO A 471 -5.91 14.99 -2.00
CA PRO A 471 -6.46 14.11 -3.03
C PRO A 471 -5.58 12.91 -3.36
N ALA A 472 -6.21 11.85 -3.88
CA ALA A 472 -5.53 10.67 -4.38
C ALA A 472 -4.74 10.95 -5.67
N GLY A 473 -3.70 10.16 -5.94
CA GLY A 473 -2.77 10.39 -7.05
C GLY A 473 -2.09 11.77 -7.07
N LEU A 474 -1.70 12.24 -8.26
CA LEU A 474 -1.11 13.56 -8.48
C LEU A 474 -2.19 14.58 -8.85
N VAL A 475 -2.20 15.71 -8.15
CA VAL A 475 -3.06 16.86 -8.46
C VAL A 475 -2.22 18.13 -8.48
N GLU A 476 -2.52 19.06 -9.38
CA GLU A 476 -1.70 20.27 -9.56
C GLU A 476 -1.69 21.16 -8.31
N ALA A 477 -2.81 21.22 -7.59
CA ALA A 477 -2.98 22.09 -6.43
C ALA A 477 -2.14 21.69 -5.20
N VAL A 478 -1.74 20.41 -5.08
CA VAL A 478 -1.05 19.90 -3.89
C VAL A 478 0.06 18.92 -4.31
N PRO A 479 1.34 19.26 -4.09
CA PRO A 479 2.44 18.38 -4.48
C PRO A 479 2.48 17.09 -3.66
N ARG A 480 2.97 16.02 -4.31
CA ARG A 480 3.46 14.84 -3.61
C ARG A 480 4.93 14.97 -3.28
N ASN A 481 5.29 14.54 -2.08
CA ASN A 481 6.63 14.64 -1.53
C ASN A 481 7.22 13.27 -1.29
N TYR A 482 8.45 13.09 -1.71
CA TYR A 482 9.15 11.82 -1.57
C TYR A 482 10.53 12.03 -0.95
N ALA A 483 10.86 11.18 0.01
CA ALA A 483 12.26 10.79 0.22
C ALA A 483 12.62 9.83 -0.91
N ALA A 484 13.75 10.03 -1.57
CA ALA A 484 14.10 9.26 -2.76
C ALA A 484 15.60 8.97 -2.79
N ALA A 485 16.01 8.07 -3.68
CA ALA A 485 17.41 7.87 -4.01
C ALA A 485 17.57 7.47 -5.47
N PHE A 486 18.63 7.96 -6.08
CA PHE A 486 19.16 7.37 -7.30
C PHE A 486 20.06 6.20 -6.92
N GLU A 487 19.71 5.01 -7.38
CA GLU A 487 20.61 3.87 -7.39
C GLU A 487 21.39 3.84 -8.72
N VAL A 488 22.70 3.64 -8.64
CA VAL A 488 23.59 3.46 -9.79
C VAL A 488 23.78 1.97 -10.07
N PRO A 489 23.17 1.42 -11.14
CA PRO A 489 23.34 0.01 -11.48
C PRO A 489 24.77 -0.31 -11.93
N ASP A 490 25.18 -1.57 -11.80
CA ASP A 490 26.53 -2.00 -12.17
C ASP A 490 26.85 -1.78 -13.65
N THR A 491 25.83 -1.82 -14.52
CA THR A 491 25.96 -1.47 -15.94
C THR A 491 26.40 -0.02 -16.14
N THR A 492 25.82 0.91 -15.39
CA THR A 492 26.18 2.33 -15.42
C THR A 492 27.53 2.59 -14.77
N LYS A 493 27.86 1.90 -13.67
CA LYS A 493 29.21 1.95 -13.07
C LYS A 493 30.28 1.47 -14.05
N ALA A 494 30.03 0.37 -14.76
CA ALA A 494 30.95 -0.17 -15.75
C ALA A 494 31.13 0.78 -16.94
N ALA A 495 30.05 1.42 -17.41
CA ALA A 495 30.13 2.41 -18.48
C ALA A 495 30.99 3.63 -18.12
N ALA A 496 31.00 4.04 -16.84
CA ALA A 496 31.79 5.17 -16.36
C ALA A 496 33.31 4.94 -16.49
N ALA A 497 33.78 3.70 -16.55
CA ALA A 497 35.20 3.41 -16.79
C ALA A 497 35.68 3.84 -18.21
N HIS A 498 34.75 4.08 -19.12
CA HIS A 498 35.02 4.44 -20.52
C HIS A 498 34.36 5.77 -20.94
N ASP A 499 33.79 6.49 -19.98
CA ASP A 499 33.16 7.79 -20.20
C ASP A 499 33.50 8.76 -19.05
N LEU A 500 34.37 9.73 -19.36
CA LEU A 500 34.83 10.72 -18.40
C LEU A 500 33.73 11.68 -17.94
N GLU A 501 32.73 11.96 -18.79
CA GLU A 501 31.62 12.85 -18.44
C GLU A 501 30.67 12.14 -17.47
N LEU A 502 30.36 10.88 -17.72
CA LEU A 502 29.62 10.04 -16.78
C LEU A 502 30.39 9.88 -15.47
N GLN A 503 31.69 9.56 -15.53
CA GLN A 503 32.52 9.42 -14.33
C GLN A 503 32.50 10.70 -13.47
N ALA A 504 32.62 11.87 -14.10
CA ALA A 504 32.54 13.15 -13.42
C ALA A 504 31.16 13.40 -12.81
N PHE A 505 30.06 13.05 -13.51
CA PHE A 505 28.71 13.17 -12.95
C PHE A 505 28.53 12.26 -11.72
N LEU A 506 28.92 10.99 -11.81
CA LEU A 506 28.80 10.05 -10.69
C LEU A 506 29.62 10.51 -9.47
N ALA A 507 30.85 11.01 -9.69
CA ALA A 507 31.71 11.46 -8.61
C ALA A 507 31.24 12.78 -7.97
N ASN A 508 30.76 13.74 -8.77
CA ASN A 508 30.47 15.09 -8.29
C ASN A 508 29.00 15.30 -7.89
N TYR A 509 28.05 14.76 -8.65
CA TYR A 509 26.63 14.93 -8.38
C TYR A 509 26.10 13.83 -7.46
N LEU A 510 26.50 12.57 -7.68
CA LEU A 510 26.08 11.43 -6.85
C LEU A 510 27.10 11.05 -5.76
N ALA A 511 28.17 11.85 -5.59
CA ALA A 511 29.22 11.63 -4.59
C ALA A 511 29.91 10.23 -4.63
N GLY A 512 29.80 9.51 -5.75
CA GLY A 512 30.27 8.13 -5.88
C GLY A 512 29.45 7.09 -5.10
N GLU A 513 28.30 7.47 -4.58
CA GLU A 513 27.42 6.61 -3.79
C GLU A 513 26.66 5.62 -4.68
N GLN A 514 26.45 4.39 -4.20
CA GLN A 514 25.55 3.46 -4.88
C GLN A 514 24.11 3.96 -4.83
N PHE A 515 23.67 4.41 -3.65
CA PHE A 515 22.37 5.04 -3.43
C PHE A 515 22.60 6.49 -3.00
N HIS A 516 22.34 7.42 -3.91
CA HIS A 516 22.45 8.84 -3.63
C HIS A 516 21.08 9.42 -3.27
N GLN A 517 20.92 9.86 -2.02
CA GLN A 517 19.65 10.39 -1.53
C GLN A 517 19.30 11.71 -2.21
N VAL A 518 18.05 11.82 -2.67
CA VAL A 518 17.44 13.06 -3.17
C VAL A 518 16.03 13.18 -2.61
N TYR A 519 15.39 14.33 -2.84
CA TYR A 519 13.98 14.51 -2.50
C TYR A 519 13.21 14.96 -3.72
N LEU A 520 11.95 14.54 -3.80
CA LEU A 520 11.09 14.90 -4.92
C LEU A 520 9.89 15.70 -4.43
N LYS A 521 9.54 16.75 -5.16
CA LYS A 521 8.20 17.35 -5.12
C LYS A 521 7.56 17.20 -6.49
N VAL A 522 6.38 16.60 -6.56
CA VAL A 522 5.77 16.19 -7.83
C VAL A 522 4.34 16.65 -7.93
N VAL A 523 4.03 17.35 -9.02
CA VAL A 523 2.68 17.68 -9.49
C VAL A 523 2.55 17.20 -10.95
N PRO A 524 1.34 17.11 -11.54
CA PRO A 524 1.17 16.71 -12.93
C PRO A 524 2.05 17.48 -13.93
N SER A 525 2.21 18.79 -13.74
CA SER A 525 2.98 19.65 -14.67
C SER A 525 4.50 19.61 -14.47
N GLN A 526 4.99 19.24 -13.29
CA GLN A 526 6.39 19.42 -12.90
C GLN A 526 6.86 18.42 -11.83
N MET A 527 8.11 18.02 -11.93
CA MET A 527 8.87 17.37 -10.85
C MET A 527 10.07 18.23 -10.44
N GLU A 528 10.19 18.52 -9.15
CA GLU A 528 11.41 19.07 -8.57
C GLU A 528 12.26 17.95 -7.99
N VAL A 529 13.53 17.88 -8.37
CA VAL A 529 14.55 17.02 -7.77
C VAL A 529 15.44 17.88 -6.91
N ILE A 530 15.40 17.66 -5.59
CA ILE A 530 16.16 18.41 -4.59
C ILE A 530 17.34 17.53 -4.18
N ASN A 531 18.54 17.89 -4.64
CA ASN A 531 19.79 17.32 -4.17
C ASN A 531 20.25 18.10 -2.93
N SER A 532 20.03 17.52 -1.75
CA SER A 532 20.31 18.21 -0.49
C SER A 532 21.75 18.00 -0.06
N PRO A 533 22.46 19.05 0.39
CA PRO A 533 23.80 18.90 0.97
C PRO A 533 23.77 18.33 2.40
N ILE A 534 22.59 18.16 3.00
CA ILE A 534 22.40 17.62 4.34
C ILE A 534 21.61 16.32 4.25
N ALA A 535 22.19 15.24 4.75
CA ALA A 535 21.52 13.94 4.82
C ALA A 535 20.20 14.03 5.60
N ASP A 536 19.19 13.30 5.14
CA ASP A 536 17.87 13.15 5.77
C ASP A 536 17.03 14.44 5.95
N ILE A 537 17.44 15.54 5.31
CA ILE A 537 16.70 16.81 5.30
C ILE A 537 16.62 17.34 3.87
N ALA A 538 15.43 17.61 3.35
CA ALA A 538 15.30 18.33 2.08
C ALA A 538 15.60 19.83 2.28
N LEU A 539 16.79 20.27 1.86
CA LEU A 539 17.17 21.67 1.85
C LEU A 539 17.38 22.15 0.41
N SER A 540 16.52 23.07 -0.04
CA SER A 540 16.69 23.72 -1.34
C SER A 540 17.80 24.77 -1.27
N THR A 541 18.93 24.50 -1.93
CA THR A 541 20.02 25.46 -2.12
C THR A 541 20.03 25.99 -3.56
N PRO A 542 20.61 27.19 -3.83
CA PRO A 542 20.80 27.66 -5.20
C PRO A 542 21.59 26.64 -6.03
N GLY A 543 21.00 26.14 -7.11
CA GLY A 543 21.61 25.10 -7.95
C GLY A 543 21.43 23.66 -7.45
N GLY A 544 20.86 23.45 -6.25
CA GLY A 544 20.54 22.13 -5.69
C GLY A 544 19.13 21.64 -6.01
N VAL A 545 18.37 22.37 -6.83
CA VAL A 545 17.02 21.99 -7.27
C VAL A 545 16.95 21.99 -8.79
N ALA A 546 16.76 20.81 -9.36
CA ALA A 546 16.45 20.61 -10.76
C ALA A 546 14.93 20.59 -10.96
N ARG A 547 14.44 21.24 -12.03
CA ARG A 547 13.02 21.25 -12.39
C ARG A 547 12.83 20.53 -13.71
N LEU A 548 12.09 19.42 -13.67
CA LEU A 548 11.74 18.62 -14.82
C LEU A 548 10.32 18.98 -15.24
N ALA A 549 10.13 19.39 -16.49
CA ALA A 549 8.83 19.70 -17.05
C ALA A 549 8.11 18.42 -17.47
N SER A 550 6.77 18.43 -17.41
CA SER A 550 5.95 17.36 -17.98
C SER A 550 6.22 17.21 -19.48
N LYS A 551 6.35 15.96 -19.96
CA LYS A 551 6.40 15.63 -21.40
C LYS A 551 5.09 14.98 -21.83
N SER A 552 4.58 15.43 -22.97
CA SER A 552 3.38 14.92 -23.64
C SER A 552 3.63 13.65 -24.42
#